data_AF-A0AAP8NKL8-F1
#
_entry.id   AF-A0AAP8NKL8-F1
#
_cell.length_a   1.000
_cell.length_b   1.000
_cell.length_c   1.000
_cell.angle_alpha   90.00
_cell.angle_beta   90.00
_cell.angle_gamma   90.00
#
_symmetry.space_group_name_H-M   'P 1'
#
loop_
_entity.id
_entity.type
_entity.pdbx_description
1 polymer ?
#
loop_
_entity_poly.entity_id
_entity_poly.type
_entity_poly.pdbx_seq_one_letter_code
_entity_poly.pdbx_strand_id
1 'polypeptide(L)'
;MLITISSPFRSIMIQYLIIMKYSIILTFASSLLIYDSTCYGDACQINGLSQEELKNLSYDPPRNELLSEAQDKKAWQTFVETYEIPVGKVQNWYNSIVDKNSADAAAKSFSTEVSPILKKLTGPAADMKKQVLSIPASSEMQKFILLRILQLQSRLLVIFLPMQSEREMDDNTCYRGSDLLFDTILEPTAQSALDVAKFIDSRNESQEHIEASFKEPWFTSAE
;
A
#
# COMPACT_ATOMS: atom_id res chain seq x y z
N MET A 1 2.44 21.87 28.24
CA MET A 1 1.32 20.90 28.29
C MET A 1 1.73 19.72 27.41
N LEU A 2 2.30 18.67 28.00
CA LEU A 2 2.67 17.45 27.26
C LEU A 2 1.39 16.71 26.90
N ILE A 3 1.04 16.68 25.61
CA ILE A 3 -0.02 15.81 25.11
C ILE A 3 0.56 14.39 25.09
N THR A 4 0.25 13.64 26.14
CA THR A 4 0.50 12.21 26.26
C THR A 4 -0.32 11.50 25.19
N ILE A 5 0.33 11.08 24.10
CA ILE A 5 -0.21 10.08 23.17
C ILE A 5 -0.60 8.87 24.01
N SER A 6 -1.88 8.50 24.02
CA SER A 6 -2.36 7.41 24.86
C SER A 6 -1.59 6.12 24.52
N SER A 7 -1.17 5.42 25.58
CA SER A 7 -0.40 4.17 25.60
C SER A 7 -0.64 3.20 24.42
N PRO A 8 -1.89 2.89 23.99
CA PRO A 8 -2.11 1.92 22.91
C PRO A 8 -1.68 2.41 21.51
N PHE A 9 -1.78 3.70 21.21
CA PHE A 9 -1.38 4.22 19.88
C PHE A 9 0.12 4.23 19.71
N ARG A 10 0.87 4.43 20.81
CA ARG A 10 2.34 4.42 20.77
C ARG A 10 2.88 3.04 20.38
N SER A 11 2.30 1.96 20.93
CA SER A 11 2.70 0.59 20.61
C SER A 11 2.35 0.20 19.16
N ILE A 12 1.17 0.58 18.69
CA ILE A 12 0.72 0.29 17.32
C ILE A 12 1.50 1.14 16.29
N MET A 13 1.78 2.41 16.59
CA MET A 13 2.62 3.28 15.77
C MET A 13 4.06 2.77 15.72
N ILE A 14 4.61 2.27 16.84
CA ILE A 14 5.92 1.59 16.87
C ILE A 14 5.89 0.32 16.01
N GLN A 15 4.84 -0.52 16.10
CA GLN A 15 4.68 -1.68 15.20
C GLN A 15 4.58 -1.26 13.73
N TYR A 16 3.84 -0.21 13.39
CA TYR A 16 3.77 0.32 12.03
C TYR A 16 5.12 0.89 11.57
N LEU A 17 5.86 1.58 12.43
CA LEU A 17 7.18 2.11 12.11
C LEU A 17 8.21 0.98 11.96
N ILE A 18 8.06 -0.09 12.75
CA ILE A 18 8.81 -1.34 12.57
C ILE A 18 8.42 -1.97 11.24
N ILE A 19 7.13 -2.13 10.92
CA ILE A 19 6.67 -2.70 9.63
C ILE A 19 7.08 -1.83 8.44
N MET A 20 7.09 -0.50 8.55
CA MET A 20 7.57 0.41 7.50
C MET A 20 9.09 0.31 7.34
N LYS A 21 9.85 0.32 8.44
CA LYS A 21 11.30 0.12 8.39
C LYS A 21 11.65 -1.27 7.91
N TYR A 22 10.94 -2.30 8.34
CA TYR A 22 11.10 -3.67 7.86
C TYR A 22 10.59 -3.80 6.43
N SER A 23 9.53 -3.14 5.97
CA SER A 23 9.11 -3.18 4.55
C SER A 23 10.13 -2.47 3.68
N ILE A 24 10.67 -1.32 4.09
CA ILE A 24 11.71 -0.61 3.33
C ILE A 24 13.02 -1.40 3.37
N ILE A 25 13.47 -1.88 4.54
CA ILE A 25 14.69 -2.68 4.70
C ILE A 25 14.56 -4.06 4.07
N LEU A 26 13.43 -4.75 4.22
CA LEU A 26 13.13 -6.01 3.55
C LEU A 26 13.05 -5.75 2.05
N THR A 27 12.45 -4.68 1.55
CA THR A 27 12.45 -4.38 0.10
C THR A 27 13.84 -4.04 -0.41
N PHE A 28 14.68 -3.30 0.34
CA PHE A 28 16.07 -3.02 -0.05
C PHE A 28 17.02 -4.24 0.09
N ALA A 29 16.83 -5.07 1.11
CA ALA A 29 17.59 -6.29 1.33
C ALA A 29 17.10 -7.43 0.44
N SER A 30 15.83 -7.43 0.07
CA SER A 30 15.23 -8.35 -0.89
C SER A 30 15.46 -7.89 -2.32
N SER A 31 15.64 -6.60 -2.64
CA SER A 31 16.25 -6.22 -3.93
C SER A 31 17.71 -6.67 -4.07
N LEU A 32 18.36 -7.08 -2.96
CA LEU A 32 19.69 -7.70 -2.93
C LEU A 32 19.66 -9.24 -2.82
N LEU A 33 18.51 -9.86 -2.54
CA LEU A 33 18.35 -11.31 -2.31
C LEU A 33 17.27 -11.98 -3.20
N ILE A 34 16.36 -11.20 -3.77
CA ILE A 34 15.46 -11.52 -4.88
C ILE A 34 16.25 -11.13 -6.12
N TYR A 35 17.10 -12.07 -6.58
CA TYR A 35 17.20 -12.20 -8.03
C TYR A 35 15.77 -12.37 -8.54
N ASP A 36 15.43 -11.53 -9.51
CA ASP A 36 14.52 -11.73 -10.63
C ASP A 36 13.46 -12.81 -10.41
N SER A 37 12.18 -12.49 -10.62
CA SER A 37 11.13 -13.50 -10.89
C SER A 37 11.76 -14.78 -11.46
N THR A 38 11.88 -15.87 -10.68
CA THR A 38 12.65 -17.03 -11.12
C THR A 38 11.67 -18.04 -11.69
N CYS A 39 11.56 -18.12 -13.01
CA CYS A 39 10.79 -19.18 -13.67
C CYS A 39 11.47 -20.55 -13.42
N TYR A 40 10.77 -21.46 -12.74
CA TYR A 40 11.14 -22.87 -12.63
C TYR A 40 10.20 -23.72 -13.52
N GLY A 41 10.64 -24.05 -14.73
CA GLY A 41 9.83 -24.83 -15.70
C GLY A 41 8.70 -24.02 -16.34
N ASP A 42 7.53 -24.65 -16.60
CA ASP A 42 6.34 -24.02 -17.21
C ASP A 42 5.56 -23.11 -16.24
N ALA A 43 5.99 -23.02 -14.97
CA ALA A 43 5.35 -22.21 -13.96
C ALA A 43 6.30 -21.07 -13.57
N CYS A 44 5.97 -19.85 -13.99
CA CYS A 44 6.62 -18.67 -13.48
C CYS A 44 5.84 -18.20 -12.23
N GLN A 45 6.46 -18.34 -11.06
CA GLN A 45 5.99 -17.66 -9.86
C GLN A 45 6.68 -16.31 -9.82
N ILE A 46 5.91 -15.23 -9.97
CA ILE A 46 6.37 -13.94 -9.45
C ILE A 46 6.56 -14.20 -7.95
N ASN A 47 7.80 -14.14 -7.46
CA ASN A 47 8.08 -14.15 -6.02
C ASN A 47 7.55 -12.83 -5.43
N GLY A 48 6.23 -12.74 -5.36
CA GLY A 48 5.46 -11.60 -4.91
C GLY A 48 4.84 -11.94 -3.58
N LEU A 49 5.66 -11.87 -2.53
CA LEU A 49 5.32 -12.16 -1.12
C LEU A 49 4.57 -13.48 -0.89
N SER A 50 5.20 -14.39 -0.16
CA SER A 50 4.51 -15.55 0.40
C SER A 50 3.25 -15.13 1.17
N GLN A 51 2.27 -16.03 1.25
CA GLN A 51 1.07 -15.81 2.08
C GLN A 51 1.44 -15.47 3.54
N GLU A 52 2.64 -15.83 3.99
CA GLU A 52 3.22 -15.52 5.28
C GLU A 52 3.75 -14.08 5.39
N GLU A 53 4.45 -13.56 4.36
CA GLU A 53 4.83 -12.14 4.29
C GLU A 53 3.59 -11.24 4.17
N LEU A 54 2.56 -11.70 3.49
CA LEU A 54 1.26 -11.03 3.43
C LEU A 54 0.50 -11.10 4.76
N LYS A 55 0.61 -12.20 5.51
CA LYS A 55 0.11 -12.30 6.90
C LYS A 55 0.87 -11.34 7.83
N ASN A 56 2.16 -11.15 7.63
CA ASN A 56 2.96 -10.18 8.39
C ASN A 56 2.59 -8.72 8.06
N LEU A 57 1.96 -8.49 6.91
CA LEU A 57 1.33 -7.22 6.52
C LEU A 57 -0.17 -7.16 6.85
N SER A 58 -0.75 -8.25 7.35
CA SER A 58 -2.11 -8.31 7.87
C SER A 58 -2.16 -7.63 9.24
N TYR A 59 -3.27 -6.97 9.52
CA TYR A 59 -3.46 -6.23 10.76
C TYR A 59 -4.79 -6.60 11.38
N ASP A 60 -4.82 -6.60 12.71
CA ASP A 60 -6.05 -6.88 13.45
C ASP A 60 -7.13 -5.83 13.18
N PRO A 61 -8.42 -6.21 13.16
CA PRO A 61 -9.49 -5.23 13.16
C PRO A 61 -9.40 -4.31 14.40
N PRO A 62 -10.06 -3.14 14.39
CA PRO A 62 -10.14 -2.29 15.57
C PRO A 62 -10.74 -3.08 16.73
N ARG A 63 -10.24 -2.81 17.95
CA ARG A 63 -10.78 -3.46 19.16
C ARG A 63 -12.25 -3.08 19.37
N ASN A 64 -12.99 -3.96 20.04
CA ASN A 64 -14.42 -3.79 20.30
C ASN A 64 -14.76 -2.45 20.98
N GLU A 65 -13.87 -1.92 21.84
CA GLU A 65 -14.10 -0.62 22.47
C GLU A 65 -14.17 0.52 21.46
N LEU A 66 -13.33 0.47 20.41
CA LEU A 66 -13.28 1.48 19.35
C LEU A 66 -14.45 1.35 18.35
N LEU A 67 -15.14 0.21 18.36
CA LEU A 67 -16.33 -0.07 17.55
C LEU A 67 -17.63 0.01 18.35
N SER A 68 -17.57 0.48 19.61
CA SER A 68 -18.72 0.57 20.49
C SER A 68 -19.74 1.62 20.03
N GLU A 69 -19.25 2.71 19.42
CA GLU A 69 -20.08 3.77 18.85
C GLU A 69 -20.53 3.45 17.41
N ALA A 70 -21.80 3.70 17.12
CA ALA A 70 -22.38 3.39 15.81
C ALA A 70 -21.71 4.17 14.66
N GLN A 71 -21.30 5.42 14.92
CA GLN A 71 -20.59 6.27 13.97
C GLN A 71 -19.22 5.68 13.63
N ASP A 72 -18.46 5.24 14.63
CA ASP A 72 -17.13 4.65 14.45
C ASP A 72 -17.20 3.32 13.72
N LYS A 73 -18.21 2.49 14.02
CA LYS A 73 -18.49 1.27 13.26
C LYS A 73 -18.77 1.56 11.78
N LYS A 74 -19.56 2.59 11.48
CA LYS A 74 -19.86 3.01 10.10
C LYS A 74 -18.62 3.58 9.40
N ALA A 75 -17.78 4.34 10.11
CA ALA A 75 -16.52 4.85 9.59
C ALA A 75 -15.56 3.71 9.24
N TRP A 76 -15.47 2.69 10.09
CA TRP A 76 -14.68 1.50 9.83
C TRP A 76 -15.19 0.73 8.60
N GLN A 77 -16.50 0.51 8.48
CA GLN A 77 -17.08 -0.13 7.28
C GLN A 77 -16.78 0.68 6.01
N THR A 78 -16.92 2.00 6.07
CA THR A 78 -16.56 2.90 4.98
C THR A 78 -15.10 2.72 4.60
N PHE A 79 -14.18 2.67 5.58
CA PHE A 79 -12.77 2.41 5.31
C PHE A 79 -12.54 1.08 4.58
N VAL A 80 -13.16 0.00 5.06
CA VAL A 80 -13.00 -1.34 4.48
C VAL A 80 -13.43 -1.35 3.01
N GLU A 81 -14.61 -0.80 2.71
CA GLU A 81 -15.16 -0.73 1.35
C GLU A 81 -14.34 0.19 0.43
N THR A 82 -13.83 1.28 0.99
CA THR A 82 -13.22 2.37 0.23
C THR A 82 -11.73 2.17 -0.03
N TYR A 83 -11.03 1.45 0.85
CA TYR A 83 -9.57 1.32 0.82
C TYR A 83 -9.13 -0.15 0.90
N GLU A 84 -9.59 -0.90 1.90
CA GLU A 84 -9.07 -2.26 2.14
C GLU A 84 -9.43 -3.26 1.04
N ILE A 85 -10.72 -3.36 0.68
CA ILE A 85 -11.20 -4.23 -0.38
C ILE A 85 -10.54 -3.88 -1.73
N PRO A 86 -10.50 -2.59 -2.16
CA PRO A 86 -9.81 -2.20 -3.39
C PRO A 86 -8.34 -2.59 -3.41
N VAL A 87 -7.58 -2.35 -2.34
CA VAL A 87 -6.15 -2.75 -2.28
C VAL A 87 -5.99 -4.27 -2.38
N GLY A 88 -6.91 -5.03 -1.77
CA GLY A 88 -6.98 -6.49 -1.98
C GLY A 88 -7.15 -6.88 -3.45
N LYS A 89 -7.91 -6.11 -4.24
CA LYS A 89 -8.03 -6.32 -5.69
C LYS A 89 -6.73 -6.03 -6.44
N VAL A 90 -6.00 -4.97 -6.08
CA VAL A 90 -4.68 -4.68 -6.68
C VAL A 90 -3.71 -5.83 -6.41
N GLN A 91 -3.76 -6.40 -5.21
CA GLN A 91 -2.94 -7.55 -4.89
C GLN A 91 -3.34 -8.80 -5.69
N ASN A 92 -4.63 -9.09 -5.83
CA ASN A 92 -5.10 -10.19 -6.67
C ASN A 92 -4.74 -9.97 -8.15
N TRP A 93 -4.80 -8.73 -8.62
CA TRP A 93 -4.36 -8.35 -9.95
C TRP A 93 -2.88 -8.64 -10.15
N TYR A 94 -2.01 -8.24 -9.23
CA TYR A 94 -0.58 -8.52 -9.29
C TYR A 94 -0.30 -10.03 -9.27
N ASN A 95 -0.92 -10.75 -8.33
CA ASN A 95 -0.77 -12.20 -8.19
C ASN A 95 -1.33 -13.00 -9.38
N SER A 96 -2.16 -12.38 -10.23
CA SER A 96 -2.69 -13.04 -11.43
C SER A 96 -1.66 -13.13 -12.56
N ILE A 97 -0.58 -12.35 -12.50
CA ILE A 97 0.47 -12.32 -13.52
C ILE A 97 1.40 -13.51 -13.27
N VAL A 98 1.28 -14.53 -14.11
CA VAL A 98 2.06 -15.79 -13.98
C VAL A 98 2.68 -16.23 -15.32
N ASP A 99 2.31 -15.57 -16.40
CA ASP A 99 2.77 -15.83 -17.76
C ASP A 99 2.52 -14.60 -18.65
N LYS A 100 2.94 -14.68 -19.91
CA LYS A 100 2.72 -13.63 -20.92
C LYS A 100 1.25 -13.23 -21.06
N ASN A 101 0.32 -14.18 -21.14
CA ASN A 101 -1.08 -13.88 -21.44
C ASN A 101 -1.76 -13.13 -20.28
N SER A 102 -1.45 -13.54 -19.06
CA SER A 102 -1.88 -12.87 -17.84
C SER A 102 -1.20 -11.51 -17.65
N ALA A 103 0.07 -11.36 -18.04
CA ALA A 103 0.75 -10.05 -18.11
C ALA A 103 0.04 -9.08 -19.08
N ASP A 104 -0.28 -9.53 -20.30
CA ASP A 104 -1.03 -8.73 -21.28
C ASP A 104 -2.44 -8.37 -20.77
N ALA A 105 -3.10 -9.28 -20.07
CA ALA A 105 -4.41 -9.01 -19.47
C ALA A 105 -4.32 -7.99 -18.33
N ALA A 106 -3.30 -8.13 -17.46
CA ALA A 106 -3.03 -7.21 -16.36
C ALA A 106 -2.71 -5.80 -16.86
N ALA A 107 -1.93 -5.69 -17.95
CA ALA A 107 -1.63 -4.42 -18.62
C ALA A 107 -2.91 -3.70 -19.07
N LYS A 108 -3.83 -4.43 -19.72
CA LYS A 108 -5.12 -3.88 -20.20
C LYS A 108 -6.00 -3.40 -19.04
N SER A 109 -6.02 -4.13 -17.93
CA SER A 109 -6.88 -3.80 -16.78
C SER A 109 -6.28 -2.75 -15.85
N PHE A 110 -5.00 -2.39 -15.98
CA PHE A 110 -4.32 -1.48 -15.04
C PHE A 110 -5.04 -0.14 -14.90
N SER A 111 -5.42 0.46 -16.03
CA SER A 111 -6.05 1.79 -16.05
C SER A 111 -7.40 1.82 -15.34
N THR A 112 -8.15 0.71 -15.33
CA THR A 112 -9.50 0.62 -14.75
C THR A 112 -9.48 0.05 -13.34
N GLU A 113 -8.66 -0.97 -13.07
CA GLU A 113 -8.67 -1.72 -11.81
C GLU A 113 -7.62 -1.23 -10.82
N VAL A 114 -6.49 -0.66 -11.27
CA VAL A 114 -5.34 -0.34 -10.40
C VAL A 114 -5.11 1.16 -10.27
N SER A 115 -5.04 1.89 -11.39
CA SER A 115 -4.73 3.33 -11.41
C SER A 115 -5.61 4.18 -10.48
N PRO A 116 -6.95 3.98 -10.40
CA PRO A 116 -7.80 4.76 -9.50
C PRO A 116 -7.46 4.55 -8.01
N ILE A 117 -7.10 3.31 -7.65
CA ILE A 117 -6.76 2.93 -6.27
C ILE A 117 -5.40 3.51 -5.91
N LEU A 118 -4.43 3.36 -6.81
CA LEU A 118 -3.09 3.92 -6.66
C LEU A 118 -3.17 5.43 -6.44
N LYS A 119 -3.86 6.16 -7.32
CA LYS A 119 -4.04 7.63 -7.23
C LYS A 119 -4.66 8.06 -5.91
N LYS A 120 -5.65 7.33 -5.41
CA LYS A 120 -6.31 7.62 -4.14
C LYS A 120 -5.37 7.49 -2.95
N LEU A 121 -4.48 6.51 -3.01
CA LEU A 121 -3.49 6.20 -1.99
C LEU A 121 -2.14 6.89 -2.23
N THR A 122 -1.99 7.70 -3.28
CA THR A 122 -0.79 8.51 -3.51
C THR A 122 -0.83 9.76 -2.63
N GLY A 123 0.21 9.94 -1.83
CA GLY A 123 0.40 11.13 -1.01
C GLY A 123 1.07 10.83 0.35
N PRO A 124 1.70 11.85 0.94
CA PRO A 124 2.27 11.76 2.28
C PRO A 124 1.18 11.59 3.36
N ALA A 125 1.58 11.24 4.58
CA ALA A 125 0.66 11.01 5.69
C ALA A 125 -0.27 12.21 5.97
N ALA A 126 0.23 13.43 5.80
CA ALA A 126 -0.56 14.66 5.97
C ALA A 126 -1.72 14.78 4.95
N ASP A 127 -1.53 14.34 3.71
CA ASP A 127 -2.59 14.36 2.70
C ASP A 127 -3.60 13.24 2.93
N MET A 128 -3.14 12.06 3.34
CA MET A 128 -4.04 10.98 3.76
C MET A 128 -4.88 11.39 4.97
N LYS A 129 -4.28 12.10 5.93
CA LYS A 129 -4.99 12.65 7.09
C LYS A 129 -6.13 13.56 6.67
N LYS A 130 -5.94 14.46 5.70
CA LYS A 130 -7.01 15.32 5.19
C LYS A 130 -8.20 14.52 4.65
N GLN A 131 -7.94 13.40 3.96
CA GLN A 131 -9.01 12.49 3.50
C GLN A 131 -9.74 11.89 4.70
N VAL A 132 -9.01 11.42 5.71
CA VAL A 132 -9.59 10.78 6.89
C VAL A 132 -10.41 11.75 7.76
N LEU A 133 -9.98 13.01 7.88
CA LEU A 133 -10.72 14.04 8.62
C LEU A 133 -12.10 14.33 8.03
N SER A 134 -12.33 13.99 6.75
CA SER A 134 -13.65 14.10 6.12
C SER A 134 -14.61 12.96 6.52
N ILE A 135 -14.11 11.89 7.15
CA ILE A 135 -14.91 10.75 7.61
C ILE A 135 -15.47 11.10 8.99
N PRO A 136 -16.81 11.12 9.17
CA PRO A 136 -17.42 11.34 10.46
C PRO A 136 -17.09 10.17 11.40
N ALA A 137 -16.19 10.38 12.35
CA ALA A 137 -15.77 9.41 13.36
C ALA A 137 -15.12 10.13 14.55
N SER A 138 -14.92 9.41 15.67
CA SER A 138 -14.10 9.90 16.78
C SER A 138 -12.66 10.15 16.33
N SER A 139 -11.95 11.01 17.08
CA SER A 139 -10.53 11.31 16.79
C SER A 139 -9.67 10.04 16.83
N GLU A 140 -10.01 9.11 17.72
CA GLU A 140 -9.37 7.82 17.91
C GLU A 140 -9.59 6.91 16.71
N MET A 141 -10.83 6.83 16.20
CA MET A 141 -11.13 6.05 15.00
C MET A 141 -10.49 6.66 13.76
N GLN A 142 -10.50 7.99 13.61
CA GLN A 142 -9.78 8.67 12.52
C GLN A 142 -8.28 8.38 12.55
N LYS A 143 -7.62 8.47 13.72
CA LYS A 143 -6.21 8.08 13.86
C LYS A 143 -5.98 6.63 13.45
N PHE A 144 -6.87 5.73 13.85
CA PHE A 144 -6.80 4.31 13.49
C PHE A 144 -6.95 4.10 11.97
N ILE A 145 -7.90 4.78 11.34
CA ILE A 145 -8.11 4.73 9.88
C ILE A 145 -6.88 5.26 9.14
N LEU A 146 -6.30 6.39 9.55
CA LEU A 146 -5.07 6.91 8.93
C LEU A 146 -3.96 5.87 9.00
N LEU A 147 -3.72 5.31 10.19
CA LEU A 147 -2.73 4.26 10.36
C LEU A 147 -2.96 3.08 9.39
N ARG A 148 -4.21 2.65 9.22
CA ARG A 148 -4.57 1.55 8.32
C ARG A 148 -4.36 1.92 6.85
N ILE A 149 -4.67 3.15 6.45
CA ILE A 149 -4.32 3.67 5.11
C ILE A 149 -2.81 3.63 4.89
N LEU A 150 -2.02 4.08 5.86
CA LEU A 150 -0.56 4.08 5.73
C LEU A 150 -0.01 2.65 5.58
N GLN A 151 -0.60 1.67 6.27
CA GLN A 151 -0.25 0.25 6.10
C GLN A 151 -0.66 -0.30 4.73
N LEU A 152 -1.81 0.10 4.20
CA LEU A 152 -2.21 -0.22 2.84
C LEU A 152 -1.24 0.36 1.81
N GLN A 153 -0.75 1.59 2.02
CA GLN A 153 0.30 2.15 1.19
C GLN A 153 1.59 1.30 1.27
N SER A 154 2.00 0.84 2.46
CA SER A 154 3.14 -0.07 2.59
C SER A 154 2.94 -1.37 1.80
N ARG A 155 1.75 -1.97 1.83
CA ARG A 155 1.44 -3.18 1.04
C ARG A 155 1.60 -2.94 -0.45
N LEU A 156 1.09 -1.82 -0.96
CA LEU A 156 1.23 -1.47 -2.37
C LEU A 156 2.68 -1.18 -2.76
N LEU A 157 3.51 -0.63 -1.87
CA LEU A 157 4.95 -0.46 -2.14
C LEU A 157 5.64 -1.78 -2.43
N VAL A 158 5.30 -2.83 -1.69
CA VAL A 158 5.93 -4.14 -1.91
C VAL A 158 5.53 -4.76 -3.25
N ILE A 159 4.41 -4.33 -3.84
CA ILE A 159 4.02 -4.72 -5.20
C ILE A 159 4.77 -3.87 -6.23
N PHE A 160 4.68 -2.55 -6.11
CA PHE A 160 5.11 -1.66 -7.19
C PHE A 160 6.61 -1.40 -7.22
N LEU A 161 7.32 -1.49 -6.09
CA LEU A 161 8.79 -1.35 -6.08
C LEU A 161 9.49 -2.42 -6.94
N PRO A 162 9.25 -3.73 -6.76
CA PRO A 162 9.89 -4.75 -7.60
C PRO A 162 9.46 -4.65 -9.06
N MET A 163 8.17 -4.39 -9.33
CA MET A 163 7.71 -4.13 -10.70
C MET A 163 8.49 -2.98 -11.36
N GLN A 164 8.73 -1.88 -10.63
CA GLN A 164 9.47 -0.73 -11.13
C GLN A 164 10.98 -0.97 -11.25
N SER A 165 11.56 -2.02 -10.63
CA SER A 165 12.95 -2.42 -10.86
C SER A 165 13.10 -3.34 -12.07
N GLU A 166 12.06 -4.08 -12.44
CA GLU A 166 12.00 -4.94 -13.64
C GLU A 166 11.77 -4.12 -14.92
N ARG A 167 12.47 -2.98 -15.08
CA ARG A 167 12.33 -2.06 -16.24
C ARG A 167 12.95 -2.59 -17.52
N GLU A 168 13.82 -3.59 -17.42
CA GLU A 168 14.41 -4.26 -18.56
C GLU A 168 13.77 -5.64 -18.71
N MET A 169 13.49 -6.02 -19.95
CA MET A 169 12.93 -7.33 -20.27
C MET A 169 13.98 -8.41 -20.00
N ASP A 170 14.03 -8.92 -18.78
CA ASP A 170 14.84 -10.09 -18.43
C ASP A 170 14.07 -11.36 -18.82
N ASP A 171 14.74 -12.25 -19.54
CA ASP A 171 14.25 -13.55 -20.00
C ASP A 171 13.81 -14.49 -18.87
N ASN A 172 14.20 -14.19 -17.63
CA ASN A 172 13.79 -14.94 -16.45
C ASN A 172 12.46 -14.44 -15.87
N THR A 173 11.97 -13.25 -16.25
CA THR A 173 10.77 -12.64 -15.64
C THR A 173 9.45 -13.29 -16.10
N CYS A 174 8.42 -13.24 -15.25
CA CYS A 174 7.04 -13.64 -15.61
C CYS A 174 6.44 -12.74 -16.69
N TYR A 175 7.00 -11.54 -16.88
CA TYR A 175 6.58 -10.58 -17.91
C TYR A 175 7.14 -10.92 -19.29
N ARG A 176 7.98 -11.95 -19.40
CA ARG A 176 8.69 -12.29 -20.64
C ARG A 176 7.75 -12.32 -21.85
N GLY A 177 8.08 -11.50 -22.84
CA GLY A 177 7.36 -11.42 -24.12
C GLY A 177 6.03 -10.68 -24.07
N SER A 178 5.68 -10.01 -22.96
CA SER A 178 4.54 -9.09 -22.88
C SER A 178 4.98 -7.65 -23.15
N ASP A 179 5.20 -7.31 -24.42
CA ASP A 179 5.51 -5.92 -24.83
C ASP A 179 4.48 -4.94 -24.27
N LEU A 180 3.21 -5.37 -24.19
CA LEU A 180 2.12 -4.54 -23.68
C LEU A 180 2.29 -4.16 -22.21
N LEU A 181 2.73 -5.07 -21.34
CA LEU A 181 2.95 -4.75 -19.93
C LEU A 181 4.11 -3.78 -19.77
N PHE A 182 5.21 -4.00 -20.51
CA PHE A 182 6.34 -3.09 -20.52
C PHE A 182 5.92 -1.71 -21.02
N ASP A 183 5.35 -1.60 -22.23
CA ASP A 183 4.93 -0.33 -22.83
C ASP A 183 3.88 0.43 -22.00
N THR A 184 2.99 -0.28 -21.31
CA THR A 184 1.85 0.34 -20.62
C THR A 184 2.15 0.69 -19.16
N ILE A 185 2.93 -0.13 -18.45
CA ILE A 185 3.12 -0.03 -16.99
C ILE A 185 4.56 0.31 -16.61
N LEU A 186 5.56 -0.25 -17.30
CA LEU A 186 6.97 -0.16 -16.88
C LEU A 186 7.80 0.84 -17.69
N GLU A 187 7.33 1.18 -18.89
CA GLU A 187 7.95 2.15 -19.79
C GLU A 187 8.03 3.51 -19.07
N PRO A 188 9.23 4.09 -18.88
CA PRO A 188 9.40 5.27 -18.02
C PRO A 188 8.57 6.48 -18.40
N THR A 189 8.17 6.58 -19.67
CA THR A 189 7.36 7.68 -20.21
C THR A 189 5.86 7.41 -20.16
N ALA A 190 5.43 6.17 -19.88
CA ALA A 190 4.03 5.83 -19.75
C ALA A 190 3.40 6.47 -18.50
N GLN A 191 2.16 6.94 -18.63
CA GLN A 191 1.45 7.58 -17.51
C GLN A 191 1.35 6.65 -16.29
N SER A 192 1.18 5.36 -16.50
CA SER A 192 1.13 4.35 -15.42
C SER A 192 2.44 4.28 -14.64
N ALA A 193 3.59 4.29 -15.34
CA ALA A 193 4.91 4.27 -14.72
C ALA A 193 5.16 5.54 -13.90
N LEU A 194 4.73 6.70 -14.42
CA LEU A 194 4.79 7.98 -13.72
C LEU A 194 3.88 7.99 -12.48
N ASP A 195 2.66 7.45 -12.59
CA ASP A 195 1.72 7.33 -11.47
C ASP A 195 2.30 6.43 -10.36
N VAL A 196 2.94 5.32 -10.73
CA VAL A 196 3.65 4.40 -9.82
C VAL A 196 4.86 5.08 -9.17
N ALA A 197 5.69 5.78 -9.95
CA ALA A 197 6.83 6.52 -9.42
C ALA A 197 6.39 7.56 -8.39
N LYS A 198 5.36 8.35 -8.73
CA LYS A 198 4.78 9.35 -7.82
C LYS A 198 4.23 8.72 -6.55
N PHE A 199 3.59 7.55 -6.64
CA PHE A 199 3.16 6.80 -5.47
C PHE A 199 4.35 6.42 -4.59
N ILE A 200 5.39 5.80 -5.15
CA ILE A 200 6.59 5.38 -4.43
C ILE A 200 7.26 6.58 -3.75
N ASP A 201 7.48 7.67 -4.48
CA ASP A 201 8.10 8.89 -3.97
C ASP A 201 7.30 9.49 -2.82
N SER A 202 5.96 9.46 -2.90
CA SER A 202 5.08 9.95 -1.83
C SER A 202 5.20 9.17 -0.51
N ARG A 203 5.82 7.99 -0.55
CA ARG A 203 6.09 7.15 0.63
C ARG A 203 7.50 7.27 1.15
N ASN A 204 8.38 8.00 0.47
CA ASN A 204 9.71 8.35 0.97
C ASN A 204 9.63 9.49 2.01
N GLU A 205 8.83 9.24 3.05
CA GLU A 205 8.54 10.19 4.12
C GLU A 205 9.34 9.82 5.37
N SER A 206 9.96 10.80 6.03
CA SER A 206 10.69 10.52 7.27
C SER A 206 9.74 10.14 8.40
N GLN A 207 10.24 9.35 9.35
CA GLN A 207 9.48 8.98 10.54
C GLN A 207 8.92 10.22 11.27
N GLU A 208 9.68 11.32 11.32
CA GLU A 208 9.25 12.56 11.98
C GLU A 208 8.03 13.19 11.30
N HIS A 209 7.98 13.20 9.96
CA HIS A 209 6.85 13.76 9.21
C HIS A 209 5.58 12.89 9.37
N ILE A 210 5.74 11.57 9.37
CA ILE A 210 4.64 10.65 9.68
C ILE A 210 4.13 10.91 11.09
N GLU A 211 5.01 10.96 12.10
CA GLU A 211 4.62 11.20 13.49
C GLU A 211 3.96 12.57 13.69
N ALA A 212 4.41 13.60 12.97
CA ALA A 212 3.81 14.93 13.03
C ALA A 212 2.33 14.90 12.63
N SER A 213 1.98 14.11 11.60
CA SER A 213 0.59 13.93 11.16
C SER A 213 -0.33 13.39 12.27
N PHE A 214 0.20 12.54 13.15
CA PHE A 214 -0.56 12.01 14.31
C PHE A 214 -0.61 12.96 15.51
N LYS A 215 0.37 13.85 15.66
CA LYS A 215 0.47 14.81 16.78
C LYS A 215 -0.35 16.08 16.55
N GLU A 216 -0.49 16.50 15.31
CA GLU A 216 -1.34 17.64 14.92
C GLU A 216 -2.82 17.42 15.30
N PRO A 217 -3.62 18.48 15.47
CA PRO A 217 -5.04 18.37 15.85
C PRO A 217 -5.85 17.44 14.93
N TRP A 218 -6.83 16.76 15.52
CA TRP A 218 -7.74 15.79 14.86
C TRP A 218 -9.21 16.24 14.92
N PHE A 219 -9.41 17.55 15.06
CA PHE A 219 -10.74 18.15 15.08
C PHE A 219 -10.99 18.83 13.72
N THR A 220 -12.17 18.64 13.15
CA THR A 220 -12.73 19.62 12.22
C THR A 220 -13.04 20.89 13.03
N SER A 221 -12.74 22.08 12.50
CA SER A 221 -12.95 23.38 13.18
C SER A 221 -14.43 23.76 13.36
N ALA A 222 -15.29 22.79 13.64
CA ALA A 222 -16.71 22.93 13.86
C ALA A 222 -17.11 22.07 15.08
N GLU A 223 -16.53 22.39 16.23
CA GLU A 223 -17.09 22.16 17.57
C GLU A 223 -16.96 23.47 18.36
#